data_AF-A0A2H1WBY3-F1
#
_entry.id   AF-A0A2H1WBY3-F1
#
_cell.length_a   1.000
_cell.length_b   1.000
_cell.length_c   1.000
_cell.angle_alpha   90.00
_cell.angle_beta   90.00
_cell.angle_gamma   90.00
#
_symmetry.space_group_name_H-M   'P 1'
#
loop_
_entity.id
_entity.type
_entity.pdbx_description
1 polymer ?
#
loop_
_entity_poly.entity_id
_entity_poly.type
_entity_poly.pdbx_seq_one_letter_code
_entity_poly.pdbx_strand_id
1 'polypeptide(L)'
;MALDLRLHSPAGAEPVVYTWPLTSGHGSDKHDGALEIVETIRWVCDDLPEMKAALENNILCDYDTHSYDSMRALCDRFNRAIDSVVAL
;
A
#
# COMPACT_ATOMS: atom_id res chain seq x y z
N MET A 1 -20.52 8.07 4.57
CA MET A 1 -19.13 7.99 5.07
C MET A 1 -18.28 7.52 3.90
N ALA A 2 -17.34 8.32 3.44
CA ALA A 2 -16.35 7.86 2.47
C ALA A 2 -15.37 6.94 3.20
N LEU A 3 -14.99 5.83 2.57
CA LEU A 3 -13.97 4.92 3.08
C LEU A 3 -12.64 5.31 2.41
N ASP A 4 -11.58 5.44 3.19
CA ASP A 4 -10.25 5.77 2.69
C ASP A 4 -9.22 4.68 3.05
N LEU A 5 -8.23 4.55 2.18
CA LEU A 5 -7.03 3.74 2.38
C LEU A 5 -5.85 4.70 2.47
N ARG A 6 -4.98 4.49 3.46
CA ARG A 6 -3.85 5.38 3.73
C ARG A 6 -2.55 4.61 3.68
N LEU A 7 -1.60 5.09 2.91
CA LEU A 7 -0.27 4.50 2.76
C LEU A 7 0.78 5.47 3.32
N HIS A 8 1.47 5.08 4.39
CA HIS A 8 2.49 5.90 5.04
C HIS A 8 3.74 6.03 4.15
N SER A 9 4.34 7.23 4.16
CA SER A 9 5.59 7.44 3.45
C SER A 9 6.76 6.87 4.26
N PRO A 10 7.67 6.10 3.63
CA PRO A 10 8.89 5.63 4.31
C PRO A 10 9.83 6.76 4.73
N ALA A 11 9.72 7.93 4.11
CA ALA A 11 10.54 9.10 4.44
C ALA A 11 9.92 9.97 5.56
N GLY A 12 8.84 9.51 6.20
CA GLY A 12 8.10 10.30 7.20
C GLY A 12 7.29 11.46 6.62
N ALA A 13 7.10 11.50 5.29
CA ALA A 13 6.24 12.48 4.63
C ALA A 13 4.74 12.15 4.85
N GLU A 14 3.87 13.05 4.37
CA GLU A 14 2.42 12.87 4.49
C GLU A 14 1.95 11.56 3.83
N PRO A 15 1.01 10.82 4.46
CA PRO A 15 0.52 9.57 3.91
C PRO A 15 -0.33 9.82 2.65
N VAL A 16 -0.17 8.96 1.66
CA VAL A 16 -1.00 8.98 0.46
C VAL A 16 -2.39 8.46 0.81
N VAL A 17 -3.43 9.19 0.41
CA VAL A 17 -4.82 8.84 0.68
C VAL A 17 -5.52 8.42 -0.61
N TYR A 18 -6.00 7.19 -0.66
CA TYR A 18 -6.79 6.65 -1.75
C TYR A 18 -8.26 6.58 -1.33
N THR A 19 -9.14 7.19 -2.13
CA THR A 19 -10.58 7.20 -1.84
C THR A 19 -11.23 5.93 -2.39
N TRP A 20 -12.02 5.24 -1.57
CA TRP A 20 -12.76 4.04 -1.98
C TRP A 20 -14.15 4.40 -2.55
N PRO A 21 -14.65 3.69 -3.59
CA PRO A 21 -14.00 2.60 -4.32
C PRO A 21 -12.81 3.09 -5.15
N LEU A 22 -11.74 2.29 -5.17
CA LEU A 22 -10.56 2.59 -5.97
C LEU A 22 -10.95 2.75 -7.44
N THR A 23 -10.32 3.69 -8.13
CA THR A 23 -10.50 3.85 -9.57
C THR A 23 -9.99 2.59 -10.26
N SER A 24 -10.92 1.78 -10.77
CA SER A 24 -10.61 0.65 -11.63
C SER A 24 -10.50 1.15 -13.07
N GLY A 25 -9.26 1.19 -13.57
CA GLY A 25 -8.98 1.59 -14.93
C GLY A 25 -9.30 0.47 -15.92
N HIS A 26 -10.30 0.65 -16.79
CA HIS A 26 -10.50 -0.22 -17.95
C HIS A 26 -10.02 0.52 -19.22
N GLY A 27 -8.88 0.13 -19.79
CA GLY A 27 -8.29 0.71 -21.02
C GLY A 27 -6.82 1.11 -20.88
N SER A 28 -6.19 1.53 -22.00
CA SER A 28 -4.74 1.80 -22.09
C SER A 28 -4.24 3.06 -21.35
N ASP A 29 -5.14 3.88 -20.81
CA ASP A 29 -4.86 5.22 -20.25
C ASP A 29 -5.40 5.41 -18.82
N LYS A 30 -5.76 4.33 -18.11
CA LYS A 30 -6.30 4.45 -16.75
C LYS A 30 -5.43 3.72 -15.74
N HIS A 31 -4.91 4.46 -14.77
CA HIS A 31 -4.26 3.92 -13.58
C HIS A 31 -5.30 3.23 -12.69
N ASP A 32 -5.04 1.96 -12.38
CA ASP A 32 -5.81 1.21 -11.41
C ASP A 32 -5.26 1.52 -10.01
N GLY A 33 -6.09 2.09 -9.14
CA GLY A 33 -5.65 2.56 -7.84
C GLY A 33 -5.15 1.43 -6.92
N ALA A 34 -5.61 0.19 -7.13
CA ALA A 34 -5.13 -0.95 -6.36
C ALA A 34 -3.75 -1.40 -6.83
N LEU A 35 -3.52 -1.42 -8.15
CA LEU A 35 -2.19 -1.65 -8.73
C LEU A 35 -1.20 -0.57 -8.29
N GLU A 36 -1.59 0.71 -8.30
CA GLU A 36 -0.74 1.80 -7.84
C GLU A 36 -0.26 1.60 -6.39
N ILE A 37 -1.15 1.17 -5.48
CA ILE A 37 -0.80 0.86 -4.09
C ILE A 37 0.23 -0.28 -4.04
N VAL A 38 -0.04 -1.39 -4.74
CA VAL A 38 0.83 -2.58 -4.75
C VAL A 38 2.20 -2.27 -5.33
N GLU A 39 2.25 -1.54 -6.44
CA GLU A 39 3.50 -1.11 -7.04
C GLU A 39 4.27 -0.22 -6.07
N THR A 40 3.63 0.80 -5.49
CA THR A 40 4.28 1.70 -4.53
C THR A 40 4.91 0.92 -3.38
N ILE A 41 4.19 -0.03 -2.79
CA ILE A 41 4.72 -0.91 -1.73
C ILE A 41 5.95 -1.67 -2.23
N ARG A 42 5.88 -2.26 -3.42
CA ARG A 42 6.97 -3.04 -4.01
C ARG A 42 8.22 -2.20 -4.27
N TRP A 43 8.06 -0.99 -4.82
CA TRP A 43 9.17 -0.06 -5.05
C TRP A 43 9.82 0.37 -3.73
N VAL A 44 9.02 0.68 -2.71
CA VAL A 44 9.54 1.05 -1.39
C VAL A 44 10.32 -0.11 -0.73
N CYS A 45 9.81 -1.34 -0.84
CA CYS A 45 10.50 -2.52 -0.32
C CYS A 45 11.77 -2.90 -1.11
N ASP A 46 11.91 -2.48 -2.36
CA ASP A 46 13.13 -2.66 -3.15
C ASP A 46 14.20 -1.63 -2.77
N ASP A 47 13.77 -0.38 -2.53
CA ASP A 47 14.65 0.73 -2.12
C ASP A 47 15.13 0.59 -0.66
N LEU A 48 14.28 0.06 0.23
CA LEU A 48 14.58 -0.16 1.64
C LEU A 48 14.82 -1.63 1.95
N PRO A 49 16.08 -2.07 2.14
CA PRO A 49 16.38 -3.47 2.45
C PRO A 49 15.76 -3.93 3.77
N GLU A 50 15.56 -3.02 4.73
CA GLU A 50 14.89 -3.28 6.01
C GLU A 50 13.41 -3.67 5.83
N MET A 51 12.78 -3.16 4.78
CA MET A 51 11.39 -3.45 4.41
C MET A 51 11.24 -4.71 3.58
N LYS A 52 12.30 -5.15 2.90
CA LYS A 52 12.27 -6.35 2.06
C LYS A 52 11.91 -7.59 2.87
N ALA A 53 12.47 -7.72 4.08
CA ALA A 53 12.12 -8.79 4.99
C ALA A 53 10.63 -8.75 5.40
N ALA A 54 10.06 -7.55 5.58
CA ALA A 54 8.64 -7.39 5.89
C ALA A 54 7.74 -7.78 4.70
N LEU A 55 8.17 -7.47 3.47
CA LEU A 55 7.51 -7.89 2.24
C LEU A 55 7.44 -9.42 2.14
N GLU A 56 8.56 -10.09 2.40
CA GLU A 56 8.68 -11.54 2.45
C GLU A 56 7.86 -12.15 3.62
N ASN A 57 7.65 -11.39 4.70
CA ASN A 57 6.81 -11.76 5.85
C ASN A 57 5.29 -11.57 5.61
N ASN A 58 4.81 -11.58 4.36
CA ASN A 58 3.39 -11.59 3.96
C ASN A 58 2.66 -10.22 3.89
N ILE A 59 3.36 -9.11 3.61
CA ILE A 59 2.65 -7.85 3.31
C ILE A 59 1.79 -8.01 2.04
N LEU A 60 2.39 -8.41 0.91
CA LEU A 60 1.70 -8.60 -0.38
C LEU A 60 1.04 -9.99 -0.53
N CYS A 61 0.69 -10.66 0.56
CA CYS A 61 0.09 -12.00 0.52
C CYS A 61 -1.41 -11.94 0.76
N ASP A 62 -2.17 -12.64 -0.10
CA ASP A 62 -3.62 -12.86 0.03
C ASP A 62 -4.42 -11.55 0.12
N TYR A 63 -4.21 -10.62 -0.82
CA TYR A 63 -5.00 -9.40 -0.94
C TYR A 63 -5.97 -9.46 -2.12
N ASP A 64 -7.16 -8.89 -1.93
CA ASP A 64 -8.22 -8.76 -2.93
C ASP A 64 -8.42 -7.29 -3.27
N THR A 65 -8.13 -6.91 -4.51
CA THR A 65 -8.20 -5.51 -4.99
C THR A 65 -9.63 -4.97 -5.09
N HIS A 66 -10.64 -5.86 -5.03
CA HIS A 66 -12.05 -5.50 -5.07
C HIS A 66 -12.68 -5.36 -3.67
N SER A 67 -11.97 -5.80 -2.63
CA SER A 67 -12.42 -5.77 -1.24
C SER A 67 -11.71 -4.66 -0.47
N TYR A 68 -12.49 -3.70 0.03
CA TYR A 68 -11.97 -2.62 0.86
C TYR A 68 -11.23 -3.16 2.10
N ASP A 69 -11.79 -4.17 2.76
CA ASP A 69 -11.20 -4.72 3.99
C ASP A 69 -9.84 -5.36 3.71
N SER A 70 -9.72 -6.07 2.58
CA SER A 70 -8.48 -6.71 2.16
C SER A 70 -7.40 -5.68 1.78
N MET A 71 -7.76 -4.67 0.97
CA MET A 71 -6.85 -3.56 0.64
C MET A 71 -6.46 -2.72 1.86
N ARG A 72 -7.38 -2.54 2.81
CA ARG A 72 -7.10 -1.86 4.08
C ARG A 72 -6.13 -2.66 4.94
N ALA A 73 -6.32 -3.97 5.05
CA ALA A 73 -5.41 -4.85 5.76
C ALA A 73 -4.01 -4.84 5.13
N LEU A 74 -3.91 -4.80 3.79
CA LEU A 74 -2.64 -4.63 3.08
C LEU A 74 -1.94 -3.31 3.47
N CYS A 75 -2.67 -2.19 3.40
CA CYS A 75 -2.13 -0.87 3.78
C CYS A 75 -1.69 -0.84 5.25
N ASP A 76 -2.47 -1.44 6.16
CA ASP A 76 -2.17 -1.48 7.60
C ASP A 76 -0.88 -2.27 7.89
N ARG A 77 -0.71 -3.44 7.27
CA ARG A 77 0.52 -4.25 7.37
C ARG A 77 1.74 -3.47 6.89
N PHE A 78 1.63 -2.79 5.76
CA PHE A 78 2.69 -1.94 5.23
C PHE A 78 2.99 -0.77 6.15
N ASN A 79 1.97 -0.04 6.61
CA ASN A 79 2.14 1.12 7.51
C ASN A 79 2.81 0.73 8.81
N ARG A 80 2.51 -0.45 9.36
CA ARG A 80 3.16 -0.96 10.57
C ARG A 80 4.65 -1.24 10.34
N ALA A 81 5.01 -1.76 9.17
CA ALA A 81 6.40 -1.95 8.80
C ALA A 81 7.11 -0.59 8.62
N ILE A 82 6.45 0.38 7.99
CA ILE A 82 6.96 1.76 7.85
C ILE A 82 7.21 2.38 9.21
N ASP A 83 6.24 2.32 10.11
CA ASP A 83 6.34 2.88 11.45
C ASP A 83 7.51 2.27 12.22
N SER A 84 7.73 0.96 12.06
CA SER A 84 8.86 0.26 12.68
C SER A 84 10.23 0.71 12.13
N VAL A 85 10.30 1.07 10.85
CA VAL A 85 11.53 1.55 10.19
C VAL A 85 11.77 3.04 10.45
N VAL A 86 10.72 3.88 10.42
CA VAL A 86 10.81 5.32 10.67
C VAL A 86 11.05 5.64 12.16
N ALA A 87 10.65 4.74 13.06
CA ALA A 87 10.93 4.88 14.49
C ALA A 87 12.38 4.55 14.90
N LEU A 88 13.22 4.08 13.96
CA LEU A 88 14.65 3.78 14.16
C LEU A 88 15.53 5.00 13.85
#